data_AF-A0A8T1TZZ4-F1
#
_entry.id   AF-A0A8T1TZZ4-F1
#
_cell.length_a   1.000
_cell.length_b   1.000
_cell.length_c   1.000
_cell.angle_alpha   90.00
_cell.angle_beta   90.00
_cell.angle_gamma   90.00
#
_symmetry.space_group_name_H-M   'P 1'
#
loop_
_entity.id
_entity.type
_entity.pdbx_description
1 polymer ?
#
loop_
_entity_poly.entity_id
_entity_poly.type
_entity_poly.pdbx_seq_one_letter_code
_entity_poly.pdbx_strand_id
1 'polypeptide(L)'
;GVFNAIQARQQQRSARNVEELIRATTEAYWELPDETLNKVFLSLQCAMESCIREGGENTYKLGHMSKAKLLREGRLPLRLACSEHTVSVMRSLPSVTPSHHS
;
A
#
# COMPACT_ATOMS: atom_id res chain seq x y z
N GLY A 1 -1.58 -6.81 3.24
CA GLY A 1 -0.92 -5.51 3.52
C GLY A 1 0.13 -5.70 4.61
N VAL A 2 0.70 -4.60 5.12
CA VAL A 2 1.76 -4.64 6.16
C VAL A 2 1.27 -5.35 7.42
N PHE A 3 0.11 -4.97 7.95
CA PHE A 3 -0.47 -5.59 9.17
C PHE A 3 -0.63 -7.10 9.05
N ASN A 4 -1.22 -7.60 7.96
CA ASN A 4 -1.36 -9.05 7.76
C ASN A 4 0.00 -9.77 7.71
N ALA A 5 1.03 -9.14 7.14
CA ALA A 5 2.37 -9.73 7.06
C ALA A 5 3.08 -9.75 8.42
N ILE A 6 2.84 -8.75 9.26
CA ILE A 6 3.30 -8.70 10.65
C ILE A 6 2.56 -9.73 11.48
N GLN A 7 1.23 -9.78 11.38
CA GLN A 7 0.40 -10.73 12.11
C GLN A 7 0.77 -12.18 11.78
N ALA A 8 0.93 -12.52 10.50
CA ALA A 8 1.35 -13.86 10.08
C ALA A 8 2.72 -14.27 10.63
N ARG A 9 3.63 -13.31 10.87
CA ARG A 9 4.92 -13.56 11.54
C ARG A 9 4.76 -13.68 13.05
N GLN A 10 4.03 -12.74 13.67
CA GLN A 10 3.76 -12.73 15.10
C GLN A 10 3.10 -14.03 15.55
N GLN A 11 2.19 -14.60 14.76
CA GLN A 11 1.52 -15.88 15.04
C GLN A 11 2.44 -17.11 15.02
N GLN A 12 3.65 -17.00 14.42
CA GLN A 12 4.66 -18.06 14.49
C GLN A 12 5.36 -18.09 15.87
N ARG A 13 5.18 -17.04 16.68
CA ARG A 13 5.67 -16.95 18.06
C ARG A 13 4.51 -17.25 19.01
N SER A 14 4.74 -18.11 20.00
CA SER A 14 3.79 -18.32 21.09
C SER A 14 3.90 -17.17 22.09
N ALA A 15 2.82 -16.39 22.26
CA ALA A 15 2.69 -15.39 23.30
C ALA A 15 1.56 -15.80 24.27
N ARG A 16 1.83 -15.74 25.58
CA ARG A 16 0.91 -16.17 26.65
C ARG A 16 0.38 -15.01 27.50
N ASN A 17 0.90 -13.81 27.30
CA ASN A 17 0.49 -12.58 27.97
C ASN A 17 0.67 -11.38 27.03
N VAL A 18 0.24 -10.20 27.51
CA VAL A 18 0.26 -8.96 26.72
C VAL A 18 1.70 -8.51 26.45
N GLU A 19 2.61 -8.62 27.42
CA GLU A 19 4.02 -8.24 27.24
C GLU A 19 4.70 -9.07 26.15
N GLU A 20 4.48 -10.39 26.14
CA GLU A 20 4.99 -11.29 25.11
C GLU A 20 4.39 -10.99 23.74
N LEU A 21 3.10 -10.62 23.68
CA LEU A 21 2.44 -10.24 22.44
C LEU A 21 3.04 -8.94 21.86
N ILE A 22 3.27 -7.93 22.70
CA ILE A 22 3.91 -6.68 22.30
C ILE A 22 5.31 -6.95 21.76
N ARG A 23 6.11 -7.75 22.48
CA ARG A 23 7.44 -8.15 22.03
C ARG A 23 7.40 -8.88 20.70
N ALA A 24 6.56 -9.91 20.57
CA ALA A 24 6.43 -10.71 19.36
C ALA A 24 5.99 -9.89 18.14
N THR A 25 5.11 -8.91 18.34
CA THR A 25 4.66 -7.98 17.30
C THR A 25 5.78 -7.01 16.90
N THR A 26 6.52 -6.48 17.88
CA THR A 26 7.63 -5.56 17.64
C THR A 26 8.75 -6.25 16.86
N GLU A 27 9.13 -7.48 17.25
CA GLU A 27 10.09 -8.29 16.50
C GLU A 27 9.59 -8.60 15.08
N ALA A 28 8.31 -8.96 14.93
CA ALA A 28 7.71 -9.24 13.62
C ALA A 28 7.72 -8.02 12.68
N TYR A 29 7.62 -6.82 13.25
CA TYR A 29 7.75 -5.56 12.50
C TYR A 29 9.20 -5.36 12.02
N TRP A 30 10.19 -5.48 12.91
CA TRP A 30 11.61 -5.26 12.56
C TRP A 30 12.17 -6.32 11.60
N GLU A 31 11.65 -7.54 11.64
CA GLU A 31 12.02 -8.62 10.72
C GLU A 31 11.26 -8.59 9.39
N LEU A 32 10.38 -7.61 9.19
CA LEU A 32 9.63 -7.51 7.94
C LEU A 32 10.60 -7.11 6.80
N PRO A 33 10.70 -7.89 5.71
CA PRO A 33 11.63 -7.57 4.64
C PRO A 33 11.25 -6.28 3.92
N ASP A 34 12.24 -5.46 3.59
CA ASP A 34 12.07 -4.20 2.85
C ASP A 34 11.32 -4.41 1.52
N GLU A 35 11.52 -5.56 0.87
CA GLU A 35 10.82 -5.88 -0.37
C GLU A 35 9.32 -6.08 -0.15
N THR A 36 8.92 -6.53 1.05
CA THR A 36 7.51 -6.64 1.44
C THR A 36 6.91 -5.25 1.60
N LEU A 37 7.62 -4.34 2.27
CA LEU A 37 7.21 -2.94 2.41
C LEU A 37 7.07 -2.27 1.04
N ASN A 38 8.08 -2.41 0.17
CA ASN A 38 8.05 -1.84 -1.17
C ASN A 38 6.85 -2.37 -1.98
N LYS A 39 6.60 -3.70 -1.98
CA LYS A 39 5.44 -4.28 -2.66
C LYS A 39 4.11 -3.68 -2.20
N VAL A 40 3.94 -3.46 -0.90
CA VAL A 40 2.73 -2.85 -0.34
C VAL A 40 2.64 -1.38 -0.72
N PHE A 41 3.73 -0.63 -0.64
CA PHE A 41 3.78 0.78 -1.04
C PHE A 41 3.41 0.98 -2.51
N LEU A 42 3.93 0.16 -3.41
CA LEU A 42 3.54 0.16 -4.82
C LEU A 42 2.06 -0.21 -5.00
N SER A 43 1.48 -1.05 -4.13
CA SER A 43 0.06 -1.42 -4.24
C SER A 43 -0.82 -0.23 -3.85
N LEU A 44 -0.39 0.53 -2.85
CA LEU A 44 -1.06 1.77 -2.46
C LEU A 44 -1.01 2.81 -3.58
N GLN A 45 0.13 2.99 -4.23
CA GLN A 45 0.24 3.91 -5.37
C GLN A 45 -0.69 3.50 -6.53
N CYS A 46 -0.77 2.21 -6.86
CA CYS A 46 -1.76 1.72 -7.84
C CYS A 46 -3.20 1.98 -7.41
N ALA A 47 -3.51 1.82 -6.12
CA ALA A 47 -4.83 2.09 -5.58
C ALA A 47 -5.18 3.56 -5.74
N MET A 48 -4.29 4.46 -5.32
CA MET A 48 -4.46 5.91 -5.45
C MET A 48 -4.64 6.34 -6.91
N GLU A 49 -3.82 5.82 -7.82
CA GLU A 49 -3.96 6.11 -9.25
C GLU A 49 -5.32 5.65 -9.79
N SER A 50 -5.75 4.44 -9.41
CA SER A 50 -7.05 3.92 -9.81
C SER A 50 -8.22 4.69 -9.19
N CYS A 51 -8.14 5.12 -7.92
CA CYS A 51 -9.12 6.02 -7.30
C CYS A 51 -9.30 7.29 -8.13
N ILE A 52 -8.20 7.96 -8.47
CA ILE A 52 -8.24 9.22 -9.23
C ILE A 52 -8.88 8.99 -10.60
N ARG A 53 -8.53 7.90 -11.27
CA ARG A 53 -9.08 7.56 -12.59
C ARG A 53 -10.59 7.38 -12.60
N GLU A 54 -11.13 6.78 -11.54
CA GLU A 54 -12.56 6.51 -11.38
C GLU A 54 -13.29 7.66 -10.64
N GLY A 55 -12.73 8.87 -10.62
CA GLY A 55 -13.40 10.04 -10.04
C GLY A 55 -13.49 10.05 -8.51
N GLY A 56 -12.65 9.28 -7.81
CA GLY A 56 -12.63 9.19 -6.34
C GLY A 56 -13.45 8.04 -5.76
N GLU A 57 -14.08 7.22 -6.60
CA GLU A 57 -14.84 6.05 -6.17
C GLU A 57 -13.93 4.93 -5.60
N ASN A 58 -14.53 4.01 -4.84
CA ASN A 58 -13.83 2.86 -4.25
C ASN A 58 -13.99 1.54 -5.03
N THR A 59 -14.73 1.56 -6.14
CA THR A 59 -15.05 0.38 -6.96
C THR A 59 -13.98 0.02 -7.99
N TYR A 60 -12.80 0.62 -7.89
CA TYR A 60 -11.73 0.44 -8.84
C TYR A 60 -11.09 -0.95 -8.78
N LYS A 61 -10.63 -1.43 -9.93
CA LYS A 61 -9.82 -2.65 -10.03
C LYS A 61 -8.34 -2.29 -9.93
N LEU A 62 -7.63 -2.99 -9.04
CA LEU A 62 -6.18 -2.89 -8.94
C LEU A 62 -5.53 -3.65 -10.09
N GLY A 63 -4.76 -2.95 -10.92
CA GLY A 63 -3.93 -3.58 -11.95
C GLY A 63 -2.81 -4.42 -11.32
N HIS A 64 -2.70 -5.69 -11.72
CA HIS A 64 -1.60 -6.56 -11.28
C HIS A 64 -0.33 -6.26 -12.08
N MET A 65 0.68 -5.65 -11.44
CA MET A 65 1.99 -5.36 -12.07
C MET A 65 3.06 -6.46 -11.88
N SER A 66 2.66 -7.68 -11.52
CA SER A 66 3.59 -8.81 -11.36
C SER A 66 4.81 -8.53 -10.45
N LYS A 67 4.60 -7.86 -9.32
CA LYS A 67 5.67 -7.38 -8.40
C LYS A 67 6.65 -8.46 -7.98
N ALA A 68 6.17 -9.70 -7.78
CA ALA A 68 7.02 -10.82 -7.41
C ALA A 68 8.02 -11.19 -8.53
N LYS A 69 7.60 -11.11 -9.79
CA LYS A 69 8.46 -11.32 -10.96
C LYS A 69 9.49 -10.20 -11.08
N LEU A 70 9.03 -8.94 -11.02
CA LEU A 70 9.92 -7.78 -11.07
C LEU A 70 10.97 -7.78 -9.97
N LEU A 71 10.60 -8.20 -8.75
CA LEU A 71 11.56 -8.31 -7.66
C LEU A 71 12.62 -9.37 -7.95
N ARG A 72 12.21 -10.55 -8.43
CA ARG A 72 13.13 -11.65 -8.77
C ARG A 72 14.13 -11.24 -9.86
N GLU A 73 13.70 -10.38 -10.78
CA GLU A 73 14.53 -9.82 -11.84
C GLU A 73 15.39 -8.63 -11.38
N GLY A 74 15.27 -8.16 -10.13
CA GLY A 74 15.96 -6.96 -9.64
C GLY A 74 15.45 -5.65 -10.25
N ARG A 75 14.25 -5.66 -10.83
CA ARG A 75 13.64 -4.56 -11.60
C ARG A 75 12.42 -3.95 -10.92
N LEU A 76 12.15 -4.30 -9.67
CA LEU A 76 11.01 -3.73 -8.94
C LEU A 76 11.30 -2.26 -8.61
N PRO A 77 10.50 -1.30 -9.09
CA PRO A 77 10.71 0.10 -8.78
C PRO A 77 10.43 0.40 -7.29
N LEU A 78 10.90 1.54 -6.80
CA LEU A 78 10.55 2.05 -5.46
C LEU A 78 9.32 2.99 -5.49
N ARG A 79 9.02 3.55 -6.66
CA ARG A 79 7.91 4.46 -6.91
C ARG A 79 7.42 4.33 -8.34
N LEU A 80 6.15 4.65 -8.56
CA LEU A 80 5.48 4.66 -9.86
C LEU A 80 5.28 6.10 -10.32
N ALA A 81 5.35 6.31 -11.62
CA ALA A 81 4.87 7.54 -12.23
C ALA A 81 3.36 7.41 -12.50
N CYS A 82 2.61 8.49 -12.31
CA CYS A 82 1.22 8.54 -12.72
C CYS A 82 1.12 8.51 -14.25
N SER A 83 0.14 7.78 -14.78
CA SER A 83 -0.19 7.83 -16.20
C SER A 83 -0.72 9.21 -16.60
N GLU A 84 -0.46 9.59 -17.85
CA GLU A 84 -0.97 10.82 -18.46
C GLU A 84 -2.49 10.95 -18.33
N HIS A 85 -3.21 9.83 -18.45
CA HIS A 85 -4.67 9.79 -18.25
C HIS A 85 -5.05 10.22 -16.83
N THR A 86 -4.42 9.66 -15.80
CA THR A 86 -4.66 10.06 -14.40
C THR A 86 -4.37 11.54 -14.18
N VAL A 87 -3.27 12.05 -14.76
CA VAL A 87 -2.92 13.48 -14.68
C VAL A 87 -3.99 14.34 -15.36
N SER A 88 -4.50 13.93 -16.51
CA SER A 88 -5.59 14.62 -17.21
C SER A 88 -6.87 14.67 -16.37
N VAL A 89 -7.28 13.55 -15.78
CA VAL A 89 -8.44 13.51 -14.88
C VAL A 89 -8.25 14.46 -13.71
N MET A 90 -7.10 14.41 -13.05
CA MET A 90 -6.78 15.30 -11.91
C MET A 90 -6.86 16.78 -12.29
N ARG A 91 -6.39 17.18 -13.48
CA ARG A 91 -6.47 18.56 -13.97
C ARG A 91 -7.89 19.01 -14.33
N SER A 92 -8.78 18.07 -14.63
CA SER A 92 -10.18 18.35 -14.98
C SER A 92 -11.10 18.46 -13.78
N LEU A 93 -10.64 18.04 -12.58
CA LEU A 93 -11.43 18.14 -11.36
C LEU A 93 -11.60 19.63 -10.97
N PRO A 94 -12.81 20.06 -10.60
CA PRO A 94 -13.02 21.41 -10.08
C PRO A 94 -12.22 21.57 -8.78
N SER A 95 -11.61 22.73 -8.59
CA SER A 95 -10.92 23.07 -7.34
C SER A 95 -11.87 22.89 -6.16
N VAL A 96 -11.49 22.05 -5.20
CA VAL A 96 -12.23 21.86 -3.95
C VAL A 96 -12.16 23.18 -3.17
N THR A 97 -13.20 24.01 -3.29
CA THR A 97 -13.41 25.10 -2.34
C THR A 97 -13.79 24.45 -1.01
N PRO A 98 -13.09 24.72 0.10
CA PRO A 98 -13.50 24.19 1.40
C PRO A 98 -14.91 24.71 1.69
N SER A 99 -15.89 23.83 1.76
CA SER A 99 -17.20 24.16 2.28
C SER A 99 -17.03 24.48 3.76
N HIS A 100 -17.01 25.77 4.08
CA HIS A 100 -17.21 26.24 5.46
C HIS A 100 -18.61 25.80 5.90
N HIS A 101 -18.71 24.62 6.49
CA HIS A 101 -19.87 24.26 7.28
C HIS A 101 -19.77 25.06 8.59
N SER A 102 -20.61 26.09 8.68
CA SER A 102 -20.93 26.81 9.92
C SER A 102 -21.92 26.01 10.75
#